data_AF-A0A968D9I2-F1
#
_entry.id   AF-A0A968D9I2-F1
#
_cell.length_a   1.000
_cell.length_b   1.000
_cell.length_c   1.000
_cell.angle_alpha   90.00
_cell.angle_beta   90.00
_cell.angle_gamma   90.00
#
_symmetry.space_group_name_H-M   'P 1'
#
loop_
_entity.id
_entity.type
_entity.pdbx_description
1 polymer ?
#
loop_
_entity_poly.entity_id
_entity_poly.type
_entity_poly.pdbx_seq_one_letter_code
_entity_poly.pdbx_strand_id
1 'polypeptide(L)'
;GHKNYATYMQVVRRCLPPDGLFLLHTIGGRLSQARTDPWITRYIFPNGMLPSARQIASAAEGVLSLEDWHNFPYDYDRTLMAWYENFERAWPQ
;
A
#
# COMPACT_ATOMS: atom_id res chain seq x y z
N GLY A 1 -8.83 3.21 5.25
CA GLY A 1 -8.48 1.93 5.90
C GLY A 1 -9.37 0.81 5.39
N HIS A 2 -9.29 -0.39 5.98
CA HIS A 2 -9.88 -1.64 5.44
C HIS A 2 -11.36 -1.55 5.05
N LYS A 3 -12.14 -0.74 5.78
CA LYS A 3 -13.56 -0.50 5.49
C LYS A 3 -13.84 0.07 4.09
N ASN A 4 -12.84 0.68 3.46
CA ASN A 4 -13.02 1.42 2.21
C ASN A 4 -12.39 0.70 0.99
N TYR A 5 -11.80 -0.48 1.16
CA TYR A 5 -11.08 -1.16 0.07
C TYR A 5 -12.01 -1.59 -1.06
N ALA A 6 -13.18 -2.15 -0.76
CA ALA A 6 -14.17 -2.50 -1.77
C ALA A 6 -14.62 -1.27 -2.58
N THR A 7 -14.93 -0.17 -1.89
CA THR A 7 -15.29 1.10 -2.54
C THR A 7 -14.16 1.63 -3.41
N TYR A 8 -12.90 1.52 -2.96
CA TYR A 8 -11.74 1.91 -3.76
C TYR A 8 -11.67 1.11 -5.08
N MET A 9 -11.80 -0.22 -5.03
CA MET A 9 -11.78 -1.07 -6.23
C MET A 9 -12.95 -0.75 -7.18
N GLN A 10 -14.14 -0.47 -6.65
CA GLN A 10 -15.30 -0.05 -7.46
C GLN A 10 -15.05 1.28 -8.19
N VAL A 11 -14.44 2.25 -7.50
CA VAL A 11 -14.07 3.54 -8.11
C VAL A 11 -13.03 3.33 -9.23
N VAL A 12 -12.00 2.51 -8.98
CA VAL A 12 -11.01 2.15 -10.00
C VAL A 12 -11.70 1.54 -11.22
N ARG A 13 -12.55 0.52 -11.04
CA ARG A 13 -13.25 -0.13 -12.15
C ARG A 13 -14.09 0.85 -12.98
N ARG A 14 -14.78 1.78 -12.31
CA ARG A 14 -15.60 2.82 -12.96
C ARG A 14 -14.76 3.79 -13.79
N CYS A 15 -13.52 4.05 -13.39
CA CYS A 15 -12.60 4.96 -14.09
C CYS A 15 -11.87 4.29 -15.27
N LEU A 16 -11.91 2.96 -15.37
CA LEU A 16 -11.25 2.21 -16.45
C LEU A 16 -12.19 1.98 -17.64
N PRO A 17 -11.68 2.04 -18.89
CA PRO A 17 -12.40 1.50 -20.04
C PRO A 17 -12.61 -0.02 -19.89
N PRO A 18 -13.41 -0.66 -20.78
CA PRO A 18 -13.68 -2.10 -20.71
C PRO A 18 -12.43 -2.98 -20.56
N ASP A 19 -11.39 -2.71 -21.37
CA ASP A 19 -10.13 -3.48 -21.41
C ASP A 19 -8.95 -2.73 -20.76
N GLY A 20 -9.24 -1.80 -19.85
CA GLY A 20 -8.22 -1.01 -19.16
C GLY A 20 -7.43 -1.83 -18.13
N LEU A 21 -6.14 -1.56 -18.03
CA LEU A 21 -5.27 -2.13 -16.99
C LEU A 21 -5.11 -1.16 -15.81
N PHE A 22 -5.00 -1.72 -14.61
CA PHE A 22 -4.73 -0.99 -13.37
C PHE A 22 -3.58 -1.63 -12.62
N LEU A 23 -2.67 -0.79 -12.12
CA LEU A 23 -1.56 -1.20 -11.26
C LEU A 23 -1.76 -0.59 -9.87
N LEU A 24 -1.94 -1.45 -8.87
CA LEU A 24 -1.91 -1.06 -7.45
C LEU A 24 -0.51 -1.22 -6.89
N HIS A 25 0.22 -0.12 -6.71
CA HIS A 25 1.48 -0.10 -5.98
C HIS A 25 1.23 0.34 -4.53
N THR A 26 1.49 -0.53 -3.56
CA THR A 26 1.24 -0.25 -2.14
C THR A 26 2.22 -0.98 -1.23
N ILE A 27 2.50 -0.40 -0.08
CA ILE A 27 3.14 -1.10 1.04
C ILE A 27 2.14 -2.12 1.58
N GLY A 28 2.58 -3.35 1.84
CA GLY A 28 1.74 -4.45 2.33
C GLY A 28 2.14 -4.96 3.70
N GLY A 29 1.17 -5.46 4.46
CA GLY A 29 1.36 -6.19 5.71
C GLY A 29 1.25 -7.70 5.52
N ARG A 30 2.05 -8.49 6.26
CA ARG A 30 1.97 -9.96 6.20
C ARG A 30 0.62 -10.50 6.69
N LEU A 31 0.01 -9.85 7.69
CA LEU A 31 -1.21 -10.28 8.34
C LEU A 31 -2.34 -9.28 8.08
N SER A 32 -3.57 -9.79 7.98
CA SER A 32 -4.75 -8.92 7.89
C SER A 32 -4.95 -8.22 9.22
N GLN A 33 -4.81 -6.89 9.22
CA GLN A 33 -4.98 -6.06 10.40
C GLN A 33 -5.93 -4.89 10.09
N ALA A 34 -6.47 -4.31 11.15
CA ALA A 34 -7.35 -3.15 11.06
C ALA A 34 -6.66 -1.84 11.49
N ARG A 35 -5.43 -1.94 11.99
CA ARG A 35 -4.65 -0.84 12.60
C ARG A 35 -3.18 -0.99 12.21
N THR A 36 -2.47 0.13 12.26
CA THR A 36 -1.01 0.21 12.04
C THR A 36 -0.30 0.29 13.38
N ASP A 37 1.02 0.12 13.35
CA ASP A 37 1.89 0.42 14.49
C ASP A 37 1.51 1.76 15.17
N PRO A 38 1.33 1.78 16.51
CA PRO A 38 0.91 2.99 17.22
C PRO A 38 1.89 4.15 17.12
N TRP A 39 3.21 3.90 17.04
CA TRP A 39 4.21 4.95 16.93
C TRP A 39 4.14 5.61 15.56
N ILE A 40 4.10 4.81 14.48
CA ILE A 40 3.94 5.28 13.11
C ILE A 40 2.63 6.06 12.97
N THR A 41 1.54 5.54 13.54
CA THR A 41 0.25 6.23 13.54
C THR A 41 0.34 7.58 14.26
N ARG A 42 1.00 7.63 15.41
CA ARG A 42 1.06 8.85 16.22
C ARG A 42 1.95 9.93 15.61
N TYR A 43 3.07 9.57 15.01
CA TYR A 43 4.13 10.52 14.65
C TYR A 43 4.34 10.71 13.14
N ILE A 44 4.00 9.72 12.31
CA ILE A 44 4.33 9.75 10.88
C ILE A 44 3.07 9.75 10.00
N PHE A 45 2.21 8.74 10.14
CA PHE A 45 1.03 8.52 9.28
C PHE A 45 -0.24 8.21 10.09
N PRO A 46 -0.99 9.21 10.60
CA PRO A 46 -2.15 9.02 11.49
C PRO A 46 -3.34 8.28 10.88
N ASN A 47 -3.41 8.18 9.56
CA ASN A 47 -4.47 7.44 8.85
C ASN A 47 -3.92 6.23 8.09
N GLY A 48 -2.63 5.92 8.27
CA GLY A 48 -1.97 4.81 7.60
C GLY A 48 -2.58 3.46 7.98
N MET A 49 -2.77 2.59 7.00
CA MET A 49 -3.11 1.19 7.23
C MET A 49 -2.52 0.33 6.13
N LEU A 50 -1.76 -0.70 6.52
CA LEU A 50 -1.13 -1.62 5.58
C LEU A 50 -2.08 -2.77 5.23
N PRO A 51 -2.58 -2.87 4.00
CA PRO A 51 -3.38 -4.02 3.58
C PRO A 51 -2.56 -5.31 3.58
N SER A 52 -3.21 -6.42 3.90
CA SER A 52 -2.70 -7.74 3.55
C SER A 52 -3.10 -8.14 2.12
N ALA A 53 -2.41 -9.15 1.56
CA ALA A 53 -2.79 -9.73 0.29
C ALA A 53 -4.24 -10.22 0.29
N ARG A 54 -4.70 -10.85 1.38
CA ARG A 54 -6.10 -11.28 1.54
C ARG A 54 -7.06 -10.10 1.46
N GLN A 55 -6.78 -8.99 2.15
CA GLN A 55 -7.66 -7.82 2.16
C GLN A 55 -7.76 -7.15 0.79
N ILE A 56 -6.67 -7.13 0.02
CA ILE A 56 -6.67 -6.62 -1.36
C ILE A 56 -7.46 -7.56 -2.26
N ALA A 57 -7.13 -8.85 -2.27
CA ALA A 57 -7.77 -9.84 -3.15
C ALA A 57 -9.29 -9.92 -2.89
N SER A 58 -9.71 -10.00 -1.63
CA SER A 58 -11.14 -10.02 -1.28
C SER A 58 -11.87 -8.73 -1.64
N ALA A 59 -11.19 -7.58 -1.67
CA ALA A 59 -11.80 -6.32 -2.10
C ALA A 59 -11.92 -6.19 -3.62
N ALA A 60 -11.03 -6.84 -4.38
CA ALA A 60 -11.01 -6.85 -5.83
C ALA A 60 -11.90 -7.95 -6.44
N GLU A 61 -12.19 -9.02 -5.69
CA GLU A 61 -12.99 -10.16 -6.13
C GLU A 61 -14.33 -9.73 -6.75
N GLY A 62 -14.57 -10.16 -8.00
CA GLY A 62 -15.76 -9.79 -8.78
C GLY A 62 -15.77 -8.37 -9.35
N VAL A 63 -14.73 -7.55 -9.11
CA VAL A 63 -14.61 -6.17 -9.59
C VAL A 63 -13.45 -6.01 -10.58
N LEU A 64 -12.28 -6.58 -10.26
CA LEU A 64 -11.07 -6.57 -11.08
C LEU A 64 -10.44 -7.96 -11.09
N SER A 65 -9.87 -8.37 -12.22
CA SER A 65 -9.04 -9.57 -12.30
C SER A 65 -7.63 -9.26 -11.78
N LEU A 66 -7.05 -10.19 -11.01
CA LEU A 66 -5.66 -10.10 -10.58
C LEU A 66 -4.78 -10.79 -11.61
N GLU A 67 -4.14 -9.99 -12.47
CA GLU A 67 -3.29 -10.50 -13.56
C GLU A 67 -1.86 -10.81 -13.08
N ASP A 68 -1.33 -10.01 -12.15
CA ASP A 68 0.03 -10.18 -11.62
C ASP A 68 0.12 -9.72 -10.16
N TRP A 69 1.06 -10.33 -9.43
CA TRP A 69 1.42 -9.92 -8.07
C TRP A 69 2.93 -9.96 -7.87
N HIS A 70 3.54 -8.79 -7.80
CA HIS A 70 4.99 -8.65 -7.61
C HIS A 70 5.32 -8.01 -6.25
N ASN A 71 6.23 -8.64 -5.50
CA ASN A 71 6.74 -8.14 -4.23
C ASN A 71 8.27 -8.05 -4.26
N PHE A 72 8.82 -6.89 -3.90
CA PHE A 72 10.26 -6.57 -3.89
C PHE A 72 10.64 -5.83 -2.60
N PRO A 73 10.45 -6.45 -1.42
CA PRO A 73 10.53 -5.74 -0.13
C PRO A 73 11.96 -5.27 0.19
N TYR A 74 12.98 -5.97 -0.31
CA TYR A 74 14.38 -5.64 -0.07
C TYR A 74 14.80 -4.31 -0.72
N ASP A 75 14.16 -3.92 -1.82
CA ASP A 75 14.45 -2.65 -2.46
C ASP A 75 13.96 -1.47 -1.61
N TYR A 76 12.94 -1.68 -0.79
CA TYR A 76 12.44 -0.62 0.08
C TYR A 76 13.33 -0.40 1.31
N ASP A 77 13.96 -1.45 1.83
CA ASP A 77 15.03 -1.33 2.83
C ASP A 77 16.18 -0.45 2.31
N ARG A 78 16.69 -0.77 1.11
CA ARG A 78 17.75 0.03 0.46
C ARG A 78 17.33 1.49 0.25
N THR A 79 16.07 1.71 -0.10
CA THR A 79 15.51 3.06 -0.28
C THR A 79 15.47 3.83 1.04
N LEU A 80 15.01 3.20 2.13
CA LEU A 80 14.95 3.82 3.46
C LEU A 80 16.33 4.15 4.00
N MET A 81 17.32 3.27 3.78
CA MET A 81 18.71 3.53 4.16
C MET A 81 19.33 4.70 3.39
N ALA A 82 19.08 4.80 2.07
CA ALA A 82 19.52 5.94 1.29
C ALA A 82 18.87 7.25 1.77
N TRP A 83 17.59 7.23 2.15
CA TRP A 83 16.93 8.39 2.76
C TRP A 83 17.54 8.76 4.11
N TYR A 84 17.83 7.78 4.95
CA TYR A 84 18.47 7.98 6.24
C TYR A 84 19.87 8.62 6.09
N GLU A 85 20.72 8.09 5.22
CA GLU A 85 22.04 8.65 4.95
C GLU A 85 21.98 10.10 4.42
N ASN A 86 20.99 10.39 3.56
CA ASN A 86 20.78 11.75 3.05
C ASN A 86 20.32 12.70 4.15
N PHE A 87 19.43 12.23 5.03
CA PHE A 87 18.96 12.99 6.19
C PHE A 87 20.10 13.33 7.14
N GLU A 88 20.90 12.34 7.55
CA GLU A 88 22.05 12.56 8.44
C GLU A 88 23.06 13.55 7.86
N ARG A 89 23.34 13.44 6.55
CA ARG A 89 24.26 14.35 5.86
C ARG A 89 23.75 15.79 5.81
N ALA A 90 22.42 15.98 5.74
CA ALA A 90 21.80 17.30 5.67
C ALA A 90 21.39 17.85 7.05
N TRP A 91 21.43 17.05 8.11
CA TRP A 91 20.95 17.41 9.45
C TRP A 91 21.55 18.68 10.06
N PRO A 92 22.82 19.08 9.80
CA PRO A 92 23.35 20.34 10.33
C PRO A 92 22.74 21.62 9.73
N GLN A 93 21.89 21.53 8.70
CA GLN A 93 21.22 22.65 8.04
C GLN A 93 19.86 22.95 8.68
#